data_AF-A0A367S2S0-F1
#
_entry.id   AF-A0A367S2S0-F1
#
_cell.length_a   1.000
_cell.length_b   1.000
_cell.length_c   1.000
_cell.angle_alpha   90.00
_cell.angle_beta   90.00
_cell.angle_gamma   90.00
#
_symmetry.space_group_name_H-M   'P 1'
#
loop_
_entity.id
_entity.type
_entity.pdbx_description
1 polymer ?
#
loop_
_entity_poly.entity_id
_entity_poly.type
_entity_poly.pdbx_seq_one_letter_code
_entity_poly.pdbx_strand_id
1 'polypeptide(L)'
;MSIEIAQKVIKEMKIKASEEMTNTYIDERVSYLLPQFEELAPFNLNQRKKGVPNENLIGWERLAAIETKNLKFTYPDERPENEREYGTALRQITALKKALKRATKTELKDNALYNPVNTIIKHFGNALSYQFASYKEKQNTRYRENVTERRQTSNRIEIDLTDSLKYAFNILTDIKNGQDANWLDVSCAIALATGRRMAEIHLSASFEQIDTYTVAFKGQLKGKNRKVKQGDKAVSLRDVIFKIPTLLPAELVCYGLQWLDNKGKRFESTEDPERVNRRFSKTLNEHCKQFDIFPSEERTYHKFRAAYFRTAIVNDSNVDPYDFTDFAKKVLGDDDENTINSYKRYEIKKNSVTRI
;
A
#
# COMPACT_ATOMS: atom_id res chain seq x y z
N MET A 1 34.48 29.35 1.00
CA MET A 1 33.49 28.30 0.70
C MET A 1 32.91 27.85 2.02
N SER A 2 31.73 28.37 2.33
CA SER A 2 31.31 28.77 3.68
C SER A 2 30.88 27.59 4.55
N ILE A 3 31.12 27.69 5.86
CA ILE A 3 30.67 26.75 6.90
C ILE A 3 29.19 26.37 6.75
N GLU A 4 28.35 27.25 6.18
CA GLU A 4 26.96 26.98 5.83
C GLU A 4 26.75 25.84 4.82
N ILE A 5 27.62 25.68 3.81
CA ILE A 5 27.50 24.58 2.83
C ILE A 5 27.83 23.26 3.52
N ALA A 6 28.86 23.23 4.38
CA ALA A 6 29.20 22.05 5.17
C ALA A 6 28.09 21.69 6.17
N GLN A 7 27.49 22.69 6.84
CA GLN A 7 26.36 22.48 7.74
C GLN A 7 25.09 22.03 7.00
N LYS A 8 24.84 22.52 5.78
CA LYS A 8 23.73 22.08 4.94
C LYS A 8 23.93 20.63 4.46
N VAL A 9 25.13 20.27 4.02
CA VAL A 9 25.47 18.90 3.63
C VAL A 9 25.41 17.95 4.83
N ILE A 10 25.90 18.34 6.01
CA ILE A 10 25.80 17.54 7.23
C ILE A 10 24.34 17.40 7.69
N LYS A 11 23.51 18.44 7.53
CA LYS A 11 22.07 18.38 7.82
C LYS A 11 21.32 17.51 6.82
N GLU A 12 21.64 17.59 5.52
CA GLU A 12 21.07 16.73 4.48
C GLU A 12 21.54 15.27 4.62
N MET A 13 22.79 15.03 5.05
CA MET A 13 23.31 13.69 5.38
C MET A 13 22.68 13.13 6.66
N LYS A 14 22.48 13.95 7.69
CA LYS A 14 21.77 13.54 8.92
C LYS A 14 20.28 13.29 8.66
N ILE A 15 19.65 14.05 7.77
CA ILE A 15 18.27 13.80 7.33
C ILE A 15 18.20 12.50 6.53
N LYS A 16 19.13 12.24 5.58
CA LYS A 16 19.22 10.96 4.87
C LYS A 16 19.47 9.77 5.81
N ALA A 17 20.36 9.91 6.79
CA ALA A 17 20.69 8.85 7.74
C ALA A 17 19.58 8.61 8.79
N SER A 18 18.81 9.63 9.14
CA SER A 18 17.62 9.50 9.99
C SER A 18 16.38 8.96 9.23
N GLU A 19 16.39 9.00 7.89
CA GLU A 19 15.27 8.60 7.03
C GLU A 19 15.24 7.10 6.71
N GLU A 20 16.31 6.35 6.98
CA GLU A 20 16.34 4.89 6.89
C GLU A 20 16.37 4.29 8.30
N MET A 21 15.20 4.04 8.91
CA MET A 21 15.10 3.01 9.95
C MET A 21 15.49 1.67 9.31
N THR A 22 16.79 1.37 9.30
CA THR A 22 17.33 0.11 8.84
C THR A 22 16.80 -0.98 9.76
N ASN A 23 16.11 -1.94 9.17
CA ASN A 23 15.59 -3.08 9.91
C ASN A 23 16.76 -4.03 10.17
N THR A 24 17.56 -3.72 11.19
CA THR A 24 18.82 -4.40 11.52
C THR A 24 18.66 -5.91 11.60
N TYR A 25 17.51 -6.38 12.11
CA TYR A 25 17.16 -7.79 12.11
C TYR A 25 17.23 -8.41 10.71
N ILE A 26 16.56 -7.80 9.72
CA ILE A 26 16.50 -8.35 8.37
C ILE A 26 17.88 -8.38 7.72
N ASP A 27 18.67 -7.34 7.90
CA ASP A 27 20.01 -7.24 7.32
C ASP A 27 20.94 -8.31 7.94
N GLU A 28 20.91 -8.48 9.26
CA GLU A 28 21.63 -9.53 9.98
C GLU A 28 21.21 -10.93 9.50
N ARG A 29 19.90 -11.16 9.34
CA ARG A 29 19.39 -12.46 8.87
C ARG A 29 19.77 -12.74 7.42
N VAL A 30 19.76 -11.74 6.53
CA VAL A 30 20.24 -11.90 5.15
C VAL A 30 21.71 -12.26 5.13
N SER A 31 22.55 -11.53 5.89
CA SER A 31 23.99 -11.80 5.99
C SER A 31 24.29 -13.21 6.52
N TYR A 32 23.44 -13.75 7.40
CA TYR A 32 23.59 -15.10 7.92
C TYR A 32 23.09 -16.20 6.96
N LEU A 33 21.94 -15.99 6.31
CA LEU A 33 21.25 -17.01 5.53
C LEU A 33 21.77 -17.13 4.09
N LEU A 34 22.12 -16.01 3.45
CA LEU A 34 22.49 -16.00 2.04
C LEU A 34 23.73 -16.89 1.75
N PRO A 35 24.84 -16.82 2.52
CA PRO A 35 25.99 -17.68 2.29
C PRO A 35 25.66 -19.17 2.42
N GLN A 36 24.81 -19.54 3.38
CA GLN A 36 24.37 -20.93 3.54
C GLN A 36 23.53 -21.41 2.35
N PHE A 37 22.74 -20.53 1.75
CA PHE A 37 21.99 -20.87 0.54
C PHE A 37 22.91 -21.02 -0.68
N GLU A 38 23.98 -20.24 -0.76
CA GLU A 38 25.02 -20.40 -1.79
C GLU A 38 25.74 -21.73 -1.63
N GLU A 39 26.14 -22.10 -0.41
CA GLU A 39 26.81 -23.38 -0.14
C GLU A 39 25.90 -24.57 -0.45
N LEU A 40 24.59 -24.47 -0.20
CA LEU A 40 23.63 -25.51 -0.57
C LEU A 40 23.34 -25.57 -2.08
N ALA A 41 23.56 -24.49 -2.83
CA ALA A 41 23.13 -24.34 -4.21
C ALA A 41 23.64 -25.44 -5.18
N PRO A 42 24.86 -25.99 -5.06
CA PRO A 42 25.34 -27.06 -5.94
C PRO A 42 24.66 -28.41 -5.74
N PHE A 43 24.08 -28.67 -4.57
CA PHE A 43 23.57 -30.00 -4.20
C PHE A 43 22.23 -30.35 -4.86
N ASN A 44 21.78 -31.60 -4.77
CA ASN A 44 20.45 -31.96 -5.26
C ASN A 44 19.33 -31.47 -4.31
N LEU A 45 18.07 -31.56 -4.75
CA LEU A 45 16.92 -31.03 -4.01
C LEU A 45 16.79 -31.62 -2.59
N ASN A 46 17.03 -32.92 -2.42
CA ASN A 46 16.89 -33.59 -1.12
C ASN A 46 17.99 -33.15 -0.15
N GLN A 47 19.21 -32.98 -0.65
CA GLN A 47 20.34 -32.46 0.12
C GLN A 47 20.12 -30.99 0.50
N ARG A 48 19.67 -30.15 -0.43
CA ARG A 48 19.31 -28.75 -0.10
C ARG A 48 18.21 -28.67 0.95
N LYS A 49 17.25 -29.60 0.91
CA LYS A 49 16.12 -29.70 1.85
C LYS A 49 16.56 -30.07 3.26
N LYS A 50 17.28 -31.19 3.40
CA LYS A 50 17.64 -31.81 4.68
C LYS A 50 19.01 -31.36 5.22
N GLY A 51 19.89 -30.91 4.35
CA GLY A 51 21.29 -30.61 4.63
C GLY A 51 22.23 -31.68 4.06
N VAL A 52 23.52 -31.41 4.15
CA VAL A 52 24.60 -32.32 3.77
C VAL A 52 25.43 -32.60 5.03
N PRO A 53 25.15 -33.69 5.77
CA PRO A 53 25.79 -33.95 7.06
C PRO A 53 27.32 -33.98 6.99
N ASN A 54 27.87 -34.55 5.92
CA ASN A 54 29.31 -34.69 5.72
C ASN A 54 30.03 -33.35 5.51
N GLU A 55 29.29 -32.32 5.09
CA GLU A 55 29.82 -30.96 4.89
C GLU A 55 29.34 -29.99 5.97
N ASN A 56 28.68 -30.51 7.01
CA ASN A 56 28.06 -29.73 8.09
C ASN A 56 27.08 -28.64 7.58
N LEU A 57 26.48 -28.85 6.40
CA LEU A 57 25.53 -27.91 5.81
C LEU A 57 24.11 -28.18 6.30
N ILE A 58 23.47 -27.15 6.83
CA ILE A 58 22.10 -27.22 7.36
C ILE A 58 21.10 -26.98 6.22
N GLY A 59 20.19 -27.92 5.98
CA GLY A 59 19.16 -27.76 4.95
C GLY A 59 18.12 -26.68 5.28
N TRP A 60 17.42 -26.19 4.25
CA TRP A 60 16.49 -25.07 4.41
C TRP A 60 15.34 -25.33 5.40
N GLU A 61 14.94 -26.59 5.62
CA GLU A 61 13.86 -26.91 6.56
C GLU A 61 14.29 -26.64 8.01
N ARG A 62 15.52 -27.06 8.34
CA ARG A 62 16.08 -26.82 9.67
C ARG A 62 16.42 -25.34 9.86
N LEU A 63 16.90 -24.66 8.82
CA LEU A 63 17.07 -23.19 8.85
C LEU A 63 15.74 -22.47 9.09
N ALA A 64 14.65 -22.89 8.43
CA ALA A 64 13.32 -22.32 8.66
C ALA A 64 12.82 -22.57 10.09
N ALA A 65 13.11 -23.73 10.68
CA ALA A 65 12.75 -24.01 12.08
C ALA A 65 13.56 -23.16 13.06
N ILE A 66 14.86 -22.95 12.82
CA ILE A 66 15.70 -22.03 13.62
C ILE A 66 15.15 -20.60 13.50
N GLU A 67 14.88 -20.15 12.28
CA GLU A 67 14.36 -18.82 12.02
C GLU A 67 13.00 -18.60 12.68
N THR A 68 12.14 -19.62 12.71
CA THR A 68 10.86 -19.58 13.44
C THR A 68 11.07 -19.30 14.92
N LYS A 69 12.02 -19.99 15.56
CA LYS A 69 12.34 -19.78 16.97
C LYS A 69 12.88 -18.36 17.20
N ASN A 70 13.81 -17.91 16.37
CA ASN A 70 14.38 -16.56 16.43
C ASN A 70 13.29 -15.49 16.30
N LEU A 71 12.37 -15.64 15.36
CA LEU A 71 11.26 -14.71 15.16
C LEU A 71 10.30 -14.67 16.35
N LYS A 72 9.95 -15.83 16.92
CA LYS A 72 9.08 -15.90 18.12
C LYS A 72 9.76 -15.29 19.34
N PHE A 73 11.07 -15.46 19.46
CA PHE A 73 11.87 -14.89 20.55
C PHE A 73 12.03 -13.37 20.41
N THR A 74 12.38 -12.90 19.21
CA THR A 74 12.63 -11.48 18.92
C THR A 74 11.34 -10.66 18.91
N TYR A 75 10.25 -11.27 18.44
CA TYR A 75 8.93 -10.64 18.34
C TYR A 75 7.90 -11.50 19.08
N PRO A 76 7.96 -11.51 20.42
CA PRO A 76 7.03 -12.28 21.22
C PRO A 76 5.60 -11.78 21.02
N ASP A 77 4.65 -12.69 21.20
CA ASP A 77 3.22 -12.38 21.28
C ASP A 77 2.77 -12.68 22.72
N GLU A 78 2.60 -11.62 23.50
CA GLU A 78 2.31 -11.69 24.94
C GLU A 78 0.89 -12.18 25.24
N ARG A 79 0.04 -12.30 24.21
CA ARG A 79 -1.30 -12.86 24.36
C ARG A 79 -1.27 -14.32 24.84
N PRO A 80 -2.39 -14.77 25.46
CA PRO A 80 -2.59 -16.19 25.77
C PRO A 80 -2.35 -17.09 24.54
N GLU A 81 -1.84 -18.31 24.75
CA GLU A 81 -1.40 -19.21 23.64
C GLU A 81 -2.50 -19.45 22.60
N ASN A 82 -3.75 -19.57 23.05
CA ASN A 82 -4.92 -19.73 22.18
C ASN A 82 -5.23 -18.49 21.33
N GLU A 83 -4.75 -17.30 21.72
CA GLU A 83 -5.00 -16.00 21.07
C GLU A 83 -3.79 -15.41 20.33
N ARG A 84 -2.62 -16.05 20.40
CA ARG A 84 -1.42 -15.62 19.69
C ARG A 84 -1.65 -15.63 18.17
N GLU A 85 -1.08 -14.63 17.50
CA GLU A 85 -1.08 -14.51 16.03
C GLU A 85 0.28 -14.10 15.45
N TYR A 86 1.22 -13.65 16.27
CA TYR A 86 2.58 -13.28 15.85
C TYR A 86 2.62 -12.29 14.67
N GLY A 87 1.75 -11.27 14.70
CA GLY A 87 1.57 -10.33 13.58
C GLY A 87 2.87 -9.62 13.15
N THR A 88 3.75 -9.29 14.10
CA THR A 88 5.07 -8.70 13.79
C THR A 88 6.00 -9.71 13.13
N ALA A 89 6.10 -10.94 13.65
CA ALA A 89 6.89 -11.99 13.01
C ALA A 89 6.42 -12.28 11.57
N LEU A 90 5.11 -12.35 11.33
CA LEU A 90 4.55 -12.53 9.98
C LEU A 90 4.97 -11.42 9.00
N ARG A 91 5.03 -10.16 9.47
CA ARG A 91 5.56 -9.04 8.68
C ARG A 91 7.05 -9.22 8.38
N GLN A 92 7.83 -9.63 9.37
CA GLN A 92 9.27 -9.85 9.22
C GLN A 92 9.59 -11.03 8.27
N ILE A 93 8.81 -12.10 8.28
CA ILE A 93 8.93 -13.20 7.29
C ILE A 93 8.79 -12.65 5.86
N THR A 94 7.83 -11.75 5.65
CA THR A 94 7.59 -11.13 4.33
C THR A 94 8.75 -10.21 3.93
N ALA A 95 9.24 -9.40 4.88
CA ALA A 95 10.41 -8.54 4.67
C ALA A 95 11.66 -9.36 4.34
N LEU A 96 11.94 -10.43 5.10
CA LEU A 96 13.10 -11.30 4.92
C LEU A 96 13.11 -11.96 3.55
N LYS A 97 11.96 -12.50 3.12
CA LYS A 97 11.79 -13.06 1.77
C LYS A 97 12.13 -12.06 0.67
N LYS A 98 11.69 -10.80 0.82
CA LYS A 98 11.97 -9.74 -0.16
C LYS A 98 13.45 -9.35 -0.14
N ALA A 99 14.02 -9.20 1.05
CA ALA A 99 15.42 -8.82 1.24
C ALA A 99 16.37 -9.88 0.67
N LEU A 100 16.15 -11.16 0.99
CA LEU A 100 16.92 -12.28 0.43
C LEU A 100 16.87 -12.28 -1.11
N LYS A 101 15.68 -12.11 -1.71
CA LYS A 101 15.54 -12.02 -3.18
C LYS A 101 16.19 -10.79 -3.81
N ARG A 102 16.38 -9.73 -3.03
CA ARG A 102 17.10 -8.53 -3.48
C ARG A 102 18.59 -8.80 -3.44
N ALA A 103 19.07 -9.32 -2.30
CA ALA A 103 20.46 -9.67 -2.07
C ALA A 103 20.96 -10.71 -3.09
N THR A 104 20.13 -11.67 -3.54
CA THR A 104 20.54 -12.58 -4.62
C THR A 104 20.92 -11.91 -5.93
N LYS A 105 20.50 -10.67 -6.17
CA LYS A 105 20.86 -9.93 -7.40
C LYS A 105 22.15 -9.15 -7.26
N THR A 106 22.59 -8.86 -6.04
CA THR A 106 23.63 -7.87 -5.75
C THR A 106 24.80 -8.42 -4.94
N GLU A 107 24.57 -9.50 -4.19
CA GLU A 107 25.48 -9.98 -3.13
C GLU A 107 25.92 -11.44 -3.33
N LEU A 108 25.50 -12.11 -4.41
CA LEU A 108 26.00 -13.46 -4.70
C LEU A 108 27.48 -13.40 -5.12
N LYS A 109 28.26 -14.35 -4.61
CA LYS A 109 29.65 -14.56 -5.01
C LYS A 109 29.73 -15.13 -6.43
N ASP A 110 28.80 -16.02 -6.77
CA ASP A 110 28.69 -16.63 -8.09
C ASP A 110 27.30 -16.39 -8.69
N ASN A 111 27.27 -15.61 -9.77
CA ASN A 111 26.06 -15.30 -10.51
C ASN A 111 25.39 -16.54 -11.13
N ALA A 112 26.13 -17.63 -11.40
CA ALA A 112 25.55 -18.87 -11.90
C ALA A 112 24.61 -19.54 -10.89
N LEU A 113 24.79 -19.26 -9.59
CA LEU A 113 23.97 -19.81 -8.51
C LEU A 113 22.64 -19.07 -8.32
N TYR A 114 22.37 -18.01 -9.08
CA TYR A 114 21.16 -17.18 -8.92
C TYR A 114 19.86 -17.99 -8.93
N ASN A 115 19.69 -18.90 -9.88
CA ASN A 115 18.46 -19.70 -10.00
C ASN A 115 18.34 -20.76 -8.89
N PRO A 116 19.38 -21.57 -8.60
CA PRO A 116 19.40 -22.46 -7.44
C PRO A 116 19.12 -21.75 -6.11
N VAL A 117 19.77 -20.63 -5.82
CA VAL A 117 19.60 -19.89 -4.57
C VAL A 117 18.18 -19.32 -4.46
N ASN A 118 17.61 -18.77 -5.54
CA ASN A 118 16.22 -18.32 -5.54
C ASN A 118 15.23 -19.47 -5.28
N THR A 119 15.55 -20.68 -5.74
CA THR A 119 14.75 -21.88 -5.47
C THR A 119 14.81 -22.24 -3.98
N ILE A 120 16.01 -22.21 -3.39
CA ILE A 120 16.20 -22.43 -1.95
C ILE A 120 15.45 -21.38 -1.14
N ILE A 121 15.57 -20.09 -1.45
CA ILE A 121 14.85 -18.99 -0.77
C ILE A 121 13.33 -19.19 -0.83
N LYS A 122 12.81 -19.64 -1.99
CA LYS A 122 11.37 -19.95 -2.15
C LYS A 122 10.96 -21.08 -1.20
N HIS A 123 11.70 -22.18 -1.14
CA HIS A 123 11.37 -23.32 -0.29
C HIS A 123 11.57 -23.04 1.19
N PHE A 124 12.68 -22.42 1.58
CA PHE A 124 12.93 -21.88 2.91
C PHE A 124 11.76 -21.01 3.36
N GLY A 125 11.38 -20.04 2.52
CA GLY A 125 10.32 -19.12 2.81
C GLY A 125 8.95 -19.79 2.94
N ASN A 126 8.67 -20.84 2.17
CA ASN A 126 7.44 -21.62 2.30
C ASN A 126 7.42 -22.42 3.60
N ALA A 127 8.52 -23.10 3.93
CA ALA A 127 8.68 -23.82 5.19
C ALA A 127 8.51 -22.88 6.40
N LEU A 128 9.12 -21.70 6.35
CA LEU A 128 9.00 -20.68 7.39
C LEU A 128 7.56 -20.18 7.52
N SER A 129 6.87 -19.89 6.42
CA SER A 129 5.46 -19.49 6.46
C SER A 129 4.53 -20.60 6.96
N TYR A 130 4.85 -21.87 6.68
CA TYR A 130 4.08 -23.01 7.17
C TYR A 130 4.11 -23.11 8.69
N GLN A 131 5.25 -22.81 9.33
CA GLN A 131 5.38 -22.77 10.80
C GLN A 131 4.49 -21.71 11.48
N PHE A 132 3.99 -20.73 10.72
CA PHE A 132 3.08 -19.69 11.20
C PHE A 132 1.66 -19.78 10.61
N ALA A 133 1.32 -20.87 9.91
CA ALA A 133 0.07 -20.98 9.16
C ALA A 133 -1.18 -20.85 10.05
N SER A 134 -1.21 -21.55 11.19
CA SER A 134 -2.33 -21.52 12.14
C SER A 134 -2.55 -20.11 12.73
N TYR A 135 -1.48 -19.40 13.06
CA TYR A 135 -1.54 -18.02 13.58
C TYR A 135 -2.09 -17.05 12.53
N LYS A 136 -1.66 -17.20 11.28
CA LYS A 136 -2.17 -16.41 10.15
C LYS A 136 -3.64 -16.70 9.86
N GLU A 137 -4.07 -17.96 9.97
CA GLU A 137 -5.46 -18.35 9.82
C GLU A 137 -6.35 -17.71 10.89
N LYS A 138 -5.94 -17.75 12.17
CA LYS A 138 -6.63 -17.04 13.26
C LYS A 138 -6.77 -15.54 12.98
N GLN A 139 -5.67 -14.89 12.57
CA GLN A 139 -5.67 -13.48 12.20
C GLN A 139 -6.69 -13.18 11.08
N ASN A 140 -6.73 -14.03 10.05
CA ASN A 140 -7.67 -13.89 8.94
C ASN A 140 -9.13 -14.14 9.35
N THR A 141 -9.37 -15.09 10.26
CA THR A 141 -10.71 -15.39 10.78
C THR A 141 -11.23 -14.22 11.61
N ARG A 142 -10.47 -13.74 12.59
CA ARG A 142 -10.83 -12.55 13.38
C ARG A 142 -11.02 -11.31 12.50
N TYR A 143 -10.16 -11.12 11.50
CA TYR A 143 -10.34 -10.03 10.55
C TYR A 143 -11.67 -10.13 9.78
N ARG A 144 -12.05 -11.33 9.32
CA ARG A 144 -13.33 -11.58 8.62
C ARG A 144 -14.53 -11.37 9.53
N GLU A 145 -14.44 -11.78 10.79
CA GLU A 145 -15.47 -11.56 11.82
C GLU A 145 -15.67 -10.07 12.06
N ASN A 146 -14.59 -9.33 12.35
CA ASN A 146 -14.64 -7.87 12.53
C ASN A 146 -15.22 -7.14 11.32
N VAL A 147 -14.86 -7.57 10.10
CA VAL A 147 -15.42 -6.98 8.88
C VAL A 147 -16.91 -7.27 8.74
N THR A 148 -17.34 -8.48 9.08
CA THR A 148 -18.75 -8.88 9.05
C THR A 148 -19.57 -8.09 10.08
N GLU A 149 -19.08 -7.99 11.31
CA GLU A 149 -19.70 -7.23 12.39
C GLU A 149 -19.85 -5.75 12.01
N ARG A 150 -18.79 -5.13 11.49
CA ARG A 150 -18.80 -3.72 11.05
C ARG A 150 -19.74 -3.43 9.87
N ARG A 151 -20.18 -4.46 9.13
CA ARG A 151 -21.12 -4.30 8.00
C ARG A 151 -22.58 -4.36 8.44
N GLN A 152 -22.86 -4.85 9.65
CA GLN A 152 -24.21 -4.89 10.20
C GLN A 152 -24.78 -3.47 10.27
N THR A 153 -26.05 -3.31 9.94
CA THR A 153 -26.72 -2.01 9.84
C THR A 153 -26.58 -1.18 11.12
N SER A 154 -26.66 -1.83 12.29
CA SER A 154 -26.50 -1.19 13.61
C SER A 154 -25.09 -0.62 13.86
N ASN A 155 -24.08 -1.09 13.13
CA ASN A 155 -22.67 -0.71 13.30
C ASN A 155 -22.15 0.18 12.16
N ARG A 156 -23.05 0.61 11.26
CA ARG A 156 -22.70 1.53 10.18
C ARG A 156 -22.41 2.91 10.74
N ILE A 157 -21.47 3.59 10.10
CA ILE A 157 -21.02 4.92 10.49
C ILE A 157 -21.60 5.90 9.48
N GLU A 158 -22.37 6.86 9.99
CA GLU A 158 -22.81 8.01 9.21
C GLU A 158 -21.62 8.96 9.01
N ILE A 159 -21.41 9.41 7.77
CA ILE A 159 -20.33 10.31 7.39
C ILE A 159 -20.89 11.56 6.72
N ASP A 160 -20.28 12.71 7.00
CA ASP A 160 -20.65 14.00 6.42
C ASP A 160 -19.42 14.61 5.74
N LEU A 161 -19.53 14.88 4.44
CA LEU A 161 -18.43 15.43 3.66
C LEU A 161 -18.48 16.95 3.55
N THR A 162 -19.54 17.60 4.07
CA THR A 162 -19.89 18.98 3.71
C THR A 162 -18.73 19.97 3.88
N ASP A 163 -18.16 20.02 5.08
CA ASP A 163 -17.09 20.99 5.38
C ASP A 163 -15.77 20.58 4.74
N SER A 164 -15.49 19.27 4.70
CA SER A 164 -14.29 18.71 4.08
C SER A 164 -14.26 18.92 2.56
N LEU A 165 -15.41 18.84 1.88
CA LEU A 165 -15.51 19.13 0.44
C LEU A 165 -15.40 20.62 0.14
N LYS A 166 -16.03 21.49 0.94
CA LYS A 166 -15.88 22.94 0.82
C LYS A 166 -14.43 23.36 1.03
N TYR A 167 -13.78 22.79 2.05
CA TYR A 167 -12.37 23.02 2.31
C TYR A 167 -11.50 22.56 1.12
N ALA A 168 -11.72 21.34 0.62
CA ALA A 168 -11.01 20.83 -0.55
C ALA A 168 -11.23 21.69 -1.81
N PHE A 169 -12.47 22.14 -2.05
CA PHE A 169 -12.80 23.04 -3.16
C PHE A 169 -12.04 24.36 -3.07
N ASN A 170 -12.03 24.99 -1.89
CA ASN A 170 -11.34 26.25 -1.66
C ASN A 170 -9.83 26.10 -1.89
N ILE A 171 -9.20 25.08 -1.29
CA ILE A 171 -7.76 24.82 -1.46
C ILE A 171 -7.37 24.65 -2.94
N LEU A 172 -8.16 23.87 -3.70
CA LEU A 172 -7.85 23.67 -5.12
C LEU A 172 -8.12 24.92 -5.97
N THR A 173 -9.10 25.74 -5.57
CA THR A 173 -9.40 27.02 -6.21
C THR A 173 -8.29 28.04 -5.95
N ASP A 174 -7.81 28.12 -4.71
CA ASP A 174 -6.75 29.04 -4.28
C ASP A 174 -5.45 28.78 -5.05
N ILE A 175 -5.03 27.52 -5.15
CA ILE A 175 -3.82 27.18 -5.94
C ILE A 175 -3.99 27.48 -7.42
N LYS A 176 -5.19 27.29 -7.98
CA LYS A 176 -5.47 27.62 -9.38
C LYS A 176 -5.42 29.13 -9.63
N ASN A 177 -5.83 29.91 -8.64
CA ASN A 177 -5.75 31.37 -8.64
C ASN A 177 -4.34 31.91 -8.32
N GLY A 178 -3.34 31.04 -8.22
CA GLY A 178 -1.93 31.41 -8.02
C GLY A 178 -1.52 31.60 -6.56
N GLN A 179 -2.37 31.26 -5.60
CA GLN A 179 -2.01 31.27 -4.18
C GLN A 179 -1.20 30.02 -3.83
N ASP A 180 -0.37 30.11 -2.78
CA ASP A 180 0.32 28.93 -2.25
C ASP A 180 -0.58 28.20 -1.24
N ALA A 181 -0.46 26.88 -1.19
CA ALA A 181 -1.18 26.04 -0.24
C ALA A 181 -0.25 24.98 0.34
N ASN A 182 -0.64 24.42 1.48
CA ASN A 182 0.06 23.26 2.00
C ASN A 182 -0.23 22.04 1.11
N TRP A 183 0.83 21.41 0.59
CA TRP A 183 0.72 20.27 -0.32
C TRP A 183 -0.01 19.05 0.27
N LEU A 184 -0.02 18.93 1.61
CA LEU A 184 -0.76 17.88 2.30
C LEU A 184 -2.28 18.06 2.10
N ASP A 185 -2.76 19.30 2.12
CA ASP A 185 -4.17 19.64 1.87
C ASP A 185 -4.55 19.36 0.42
N VAL A 186 -3.71 19.77 -0.54
CA VAL A 186 -3.91 19.49 -1.96
C VAL A 186 -3.97 17.98 -2.22
N SER A 187 -3.09 17.20 -1.59
CA SER A 187 -3.10 15.73 -1.69
C SER A 187 -4.39 15.12 -1.13
N CYS A 188 -4.83 15.54 0.06
CA CYS A 188 -6.06 15.07 0.66
C CYS A 188 -7.30 15.47 -0.15
N ALA A 189 -7.33 16.69 -0.69
CA ALA A 189 -8.39 17.20 -1.56
C ALA A 189 -8.54 16.34 -2.83
N ILE A 190 -7.44 16.03 -3.51
CA ILE A 190 -7.46 15.16 -4.70
C ILE A 190 -7.90 13.73 -4.34
N ALA A 191 -7.44 13.20 -3.21
CA ALA A 191 -7.85 11.87 -2.74
C ALA A 191 -9.34 11.81 -2.43
N LEU A 192 -9.90 12.85 -1.77
CA LEU A 192 -11.32 12.96 -1.50
C LEU A 192 -12.13 13.10 -2.79
N ALA A 193 -11.66 13.93 -3.73
CA ALA A 193 -12.38 14.21 -4.96
C ALA A 193 -12.41 13.02 -5.95
N THR A 194 -11.46 12.09 -5.90
CA THR A 194 -11.29 11.02 -6.91
C THR A 194 -11.28 9.59 -6.35
N GLY A 195 -11.16 9.47 -5.03
CA GLY A 195 -10.95 8.21 -4.33
C GLY A 195 -9.69 7.45 -4.76
N ARG A 196 -8.72 8.09 -5.43
CA ARG A 196 -7.46 7.41 -5.80
C ARG A 196 -6.60 7.12 -4.58
N ARG A 197 -5.79 6.08 -4.67
CA ARG A 197 -4.87 5.67 -3.60
C ARG A 197 -3.73 6.69 -3.48
N MET A 198 -3.15 6.82 -2.30
CA MET A 198 -1.98 7.68 -2.05
C MET A 198 -0.85 7.42 -3.05
N ALA A 199 -0.54 6.13 -3.27
CA ALA A 199 0.46 5.72 -4.24
C ALA A 199 0.07 6.07 -5.69
N GLU A 200 -1.21 6.17 -6.03
CA GLU A 200 -1.61 6.61 -7.37
C GLU A 200 -1.37 8.12 -7.51
N ILE A 201 -1.86 8.93 -6.56
CA ILE A 201 -1.74 10.39 -6.57
C ILE A 201 -0.26 10.83 -6.64
N HIS A 202 0.59 10.23 -5.80
CA HIS A 202 1.99 10.63 -5.67
C HIS A 202 2.97 9.89 -6.60
N LEU A 203 2.50 9.12 -7.58
CA LEU A 203 3.38 8.35 -8.48
C LEU A 203 2.80 8.14 -9.88
N SER A 204 1.63 7.50 -9.98
CA SER A 204 1.21 6.86 -11.24
C SER A 204 0.02 7.53 -11.91
N ALA A 205 -0.76 8.33 -11.20
CA ALA A 205 -1.99 8.91 -11.71
C ALA A 205 -1.71 9.87 -12.88
N SER A 206 -2.52 9.76 -13.91
CA SER A 206 -2.70 10.80 -14.92
C SER A 206 -4.18 11.10 -15.00
N PHE A 207 -4.54 12.38 -14.94
CA PHE A 207 -5.91 12.84 -15.10
C PHE A 207 -6.01 13.76 -16.30
N GLU A 208 -6.96 13.45 -17.17
CA GLU A 208 -7.36 14.31 -18.28
C GLU A 208 -8.85 14.65 -18.10
N GLN A 209 -9.18 15.93 -18.18
CA GLN A 209 -10.55 16.39 -18.02
C GLN A 209 -11.41 15.92 -19.20
N ILE A 210 -12.57 15.32 -18.91
CA ILE A 210 -13.57 14.94 -19.93
C ILE A 210 -14.71 15.96 -19.94
N ASP A 211 -15.27 16.24 -18.77
CA ASP A 211 -16.34 17.22 -18.57
C ASP A 211 -16.16 17.90 -17.19
N THR A 212 -17.17 18.61 -16.70
CA THR A 212 -17.09 19.32 -15.42
C THR A 212 -16.81 18.40 -14.23
N TYR A 213 -17.29 17.16 -14.23
CA TYR A 213 -17.21 16.24 -13.09
C TYR A 213 -16.72 14.85 -13.45
N THR A 214 -16.00 14.73 -14.57
CA THR A 214 -15.46 13.46 -15.04
C THR A 214 -14.03 13.65 -15.52
N VAL A 215 -13.16 12.73 -15.10
CA VAL A 215 -11.79 12.64 -15.61
C VAL A 215 -11.52 11.27 -16.22
N ALA A 216 -10.67 11.24 -17.24
CA ALA A 216 -9.97 10.05 -17.69
C ALA A 216 -8.78 9.80 -16.76
N PHE A 217 -8.82 8.69 -16.02
CA PHE A 217 -7.77 8.24 -15.12
C PHE A 217 -6.95 7.11 -15.75
N LYS A 218 -5.62 7.26 -15.72
CA LYS A 218 -4.64 6.21 -16.00
C LYS A 218 -3.73 6.01 -14.79
N GLY A 219 -3.19 4.81 -14.61
CA GLY A 219 -2.16 4.54 -13.60
C GLY A 219 -2.60 3.69 -12.41
N GLN A 220 -3.60 2.82 -12.58
CA GLN A 220 -4.04 1.88 -11.53
C GLN A 220 -2.88 0.99 -11.04
N LEU A 221 -2.64 0.98 -9.71
CA LEU A 221 -1.51 0.23 -9.13
C LEU A 221 -1.90 -1.14 -8.56
N LYS A 222 -3.11 -1.30 -8.02
CA LYS A 222 -3.59 -2.60 -7.55
C LYS A 222 -3.86 -3.48 -8.77
N GLY A 223 -3.28 -4.69 -8.79
CA GLY A 223 -3.32 -5.55 -9.98
C GLY A 223 -2.23 -5.24 -11.01
N LYS A 224 -1.06 -4.71 -10.61
CA LYS A 224 0.07 -4.34 -11.49
C LYS A 224 0.48 -5.39 -12.53
N ASN A 225 0.29 -6.68 -12.26
CA ASN A 225 0.60 -7.78 -13.18
C ASN A 225 -0.61 -8.27 -13.99
N ARG A 226 -1.81 -7.75 -13.69
CA ARG A 226 -3.04 -8.09 -14.37
C ARG A 226 -3.04 -7.39 -15.73
N LYS A 227 -3.24 -8.18 -16.78
CA LYS A 227 -3.55 -7.67 -18.11
C LYS A 227 -5.06 -7.75 -18.33
N VAL A 228 -5.62 -6.70 -18.91
CA VAL A 228 -7.02 -6.64 -19.31
C VAL A 228 -7.08 -6.72 -20.83
N LYS A 229 -8.03 -7.48 -21.37
CA LYS A 229 -8.29 -7.48 -22.81
C LYS A 229 -8.97 -6.17 -23.19
N GLN A 230 -8.37 -5.44 -24.11
CA GLN A 230 -8.97 -4.28 -24.76
C GLN A 230 -9.00 -4.59 -26.26
N GLY A 231 -10.17 -5.04 -26.74
CA GLY A 231 -10.27 -5.74 -28.03
C GLY A 231 -9.44 -7.03 -28.02
N ASP A 232 -8.61 -7.22 -29.04
CA ASP A 232 -7.76 -8.41 -29.20
C ASP A 232 -6.43 -8.33 -28.42
N LYS A 233 -6.10 -7.18 -27.82
CA LYS A 233 -4.81 -6.96 -27.15
C LYS A 233 -4.92 -7.04 -25.64
N ALA A 234 -3.97 -7.72 -25.01
CA ALA A 234 -3.80 -7.76 -23.56
C ALA A 234 -2.95 -6.57 -23.09
N VAL A 235 -3.60 -5.56 -22.52
CA VAL A 235 -2.97 -4.32 -22.06
C VAL A 235 -2.75 -4.39 -20.55
N SER A 236 -1.66 -3.81 -20.06
CA SER A 236 -1.42 -3.68 -18.61
C SER A 236 -2.55 -2.87 -17.97
N LEU A 237 -3.07 -3.30 -16.82
CA LEU A 237 -4.11 -2.56 -16.09
C LEU A 237 -3.70 -1.11 -15.78
N ARG A 238 -2.39 -0.88 -15.60
CA ARG A 238 -1.82 0.45 -15.40
C ARG A 238 -2.07 1.38 -16.59
N ASP A 239 -2.14 0.80 -17.79
CA ASP A 239 -2.31 1.53 -19.04
C ASP A 239 -3.75 1.69 -19.49
N VAL A 240 -4.69 1.03 -18.82
CA VAL A 240 -6.11 1.16 -19.07
C VAL A 240 -6.60 2.54 -18.61
N ILE A 241 -7.41 3.18 -19.45
CA ILE A 241 -8.07 4.45 -19.13
C ILE A 241 -9.43 4.15 -18.50
N PHE A 242 -9.65 4.69 -17.31
CA PHE A 242 -10.92 4.62 -16.59
C PHE A 242 -11.60 5.98 -16.64
N LYS A 243 -12.86 6.03 -17.04
CA LYS A 243 -13.68 7.24 -16.86
C LYS A 243 -14.23 7.22 -15.45
N ILE A 244 -13.82 8.16 -14.61
CA ILE A 244 -14.22 8.23 -13.20
C ILE A 244 -14.90 9.58 -12.92
N PRO A 245 -15.98 9.59 -12.10
CA PRO A 245 -16.56 10.83 -11.64
C PRO A 245 -15.62 11.54 -10.64
N THR A 246 -15.82 12.84 -10.45
CA THR A 246 -15.14 13.64 -9.43
C THR A 246 -16.16 14.36 -8.55
N LEU A 247 -15.84 14.53 -7.27
CA LEU A 247 -16.71 15.27 -6.33
C LEU A 247 -16.52 16.80 -6.39
N LEU A 248 -15.44 17.23 -7.03
CA LEU A 248 -15.09 18.62 -7.29
C LEU A 248 -14.89 18.80 -8.80
N PRO A 249 -14.88 20.04 -9.34
CA PRO A 249 -14.66 20.27 -10.75
C PRO A 249 -13.38 19.58 -11.25
N ALA A 250 -13.50 18.82 -12.33
CA ALA A 250 -12.44 18.00 -12.90
C ALA A 250 -11.19 18.84 -13.24
N GLU A 251 -11.40 20.07 -13.71
CA GLU A 251 -10.32 21.02 -13.98
C GLU A 251 -9.46 21.31 -12.73
N LEU A 252 -10.10 21.53 -11.57
CA LEU A 252 -9.40 21.76 -10.30
C LEU A 252 -8.61 20.53 -9.86
N VAL A 253 -9.17 19.33 -10.06
CA VAL A 253 -8.51 18.07 -9.74
C VAL A 253 -7.28 17.84 -10.62
N CYS A 254 -7.41 18.05 -11.93
CA CYS A 254 -6.31 17.97 -12.89
C CYS A 254 -5.20 18.97 -12.54
N TYR A 255 -5.58 20.23 -12.29
CA TYR A 255 -4.63 21.27 -11.89
C TYR A 255 -3.92 20.93 -10.58
N GLY A 256 -4.64 20.50 -9.55
CA GLY A 256 -4.04 20.12 -8.27
C GLY A 256 -3.03 18.98 -8.39
N LEU A 257 -3.29 18.00 -9.26
CA LEU A 257 -2.36 16.91 -9.50
C LEU A 257 -1.07 17.40 -10.18
N GLN A 258 -1.19 18.32 -11.16
CA GLN A 258 -0.04 18.97 -11.79
C GLN A 258 0.73 19.86 -10.80
N TRP A 259 0.02 20.58 -9.94
CA TRP A 259 0.62 21.44 -8.92
C TRP A 259 1.47 20.63 -7.94
N LEU A 260 1.01 19.44 -7.51
CA LEU A 260 1.80 18.53 -6.68
C LEU A 260 3.08 18.08 -7.38
N ASP A 261 3.01 17.86 -8.69
CA ASP A 261 4.17 17.49 -9.52
C ASP A 261 5.21 18.63 -9.52
N ASN A 262 4.76 19.84 -9.83
CA ASN A 262 5.58 21.05 -9.86
C ASN A 262 6.25 21.36 -8.51
N LYS A 263 5.62 20.98 -7.38
CA LYS A 263 6.18 21.12 -6.03
C LYS A 263 7.10 19.96 -5.61
N GLY A 264 7.41 19.02 -6.51
CA GLY A 264 8.24 17.85 -6.23
C GLY A 264 7.60 16.90 -5.21
N LYS A 265 6.27 16.86 -5.16
CA LYS A 265 5.50 15.98 -4.26
C LYS A 265 5.00 14.73 -4.96
N ARG A 266 5.47 14.45 -6.17
CA ARG A 266 5.21 13.22 -6.91
C ARG A 266 6.55 12.60 -7.31
N PHE A 267 6.59 11.28 -7.32
CA PHE A 267 7.74 10.53 -7.82
C PHE A 267 7.54 10.17 -9.28
N GLU A 268 8.67 9.92 -9.97
CA GLU A 268 8.67 9.39 -11.32
C GLU A 268 7.86 8.10 -11.41
N SER A 269 7.05 7.98 -12.46
CA SER A 269 6.11 6.86 -12.60
C SER A 269 6.78 5.48 -12.63
N THR A 270 8.08 5.40 -12.92
CA THR A 270 8.87 4.16 -12.93
C THR A 270 9.34 3.71 -11.54
N GLU A 271 9.23 4.56 -10.52
CA GLU A 271 9.71 4.28 -9.17
C GLU A 271 8.89 3.20 -8.45
N ASP A 272 9.47 2.68 -7.37
CA ASP A 272 8.83 1.71 -6.49
C ASP A 272 7.65 2.33 -5.72
N PRO A 273 6.40 1.85 -5.90
CA PRO A 273 5.26 2.35 -5.14
C PRO A 273 5.40 2.28 -3.62
N GLU A 274 6.21 1.36 -3.09
CA GLU A 274 6.46 1.30 -1.64
C GLU A 274 7.21 2.54 -1.13
N ARG A 275 7.96 3.25 -2.01
CA ARG A 275 8.61 4.51 -1.69
C ARG A 275 7.62 5.61 -1.30
N VAL A 276 6.45 5.67 -1.96
CA VAL A 276 5.37 6.59 -1.57
C VAL A 276 4.94 6.36 -0.14
N ASN A 277 4.69 5.10 0.24
CA ASN A 277 4.27 4.76 1.59
C ASN A 277 5.36 5.11 2.61
N ARG A 278 6.63 4.82 2.33
CA ARG A 278 7.74 5.19 3.22
C ARG A 278 7.83 6.71 3.41
N ARG A 279 7.69 7.48 2.33
CA ARG A 279 7.89 8.93 2.36
C ARG A 279 6.71 9.70 2.95
N PHE A 280 5.49 9.36 2.55
CA PHE A 280 4.33 10.22 2.78
C PHE A 280 3.30 9.64 3.75
N SER A 281 3.29 8.33 4.00
CA SER A 281 2.21 7.68 4.77
C SER A 281 2.05 8.27 6.17
N LYS A 282 3.14 8.44 6.93
CA LYS A 282 3.05 8.97 8.30
C LYS A 282 2.49 10.39 8.30
N THR A 283 3.08 11.28 7.50
CA THR A 283 2.70 12.70 7.47
C THR A 283 1.28 12.90 6.93
N LEU A 284 0.89 12.19 5.87
CA LEU A 284 -0.46 12.31 5.32
C LEU A 284 -1.53 11.70 6.22
N ASN A 285 -1.25 10.61 6.95
CA ASN A 285 -2.21 10.05 7.91
C ASN A 285 -2.38 10.94 9.14
N GLU A 286 -1.35 11.66 9.56
CA GLU A 286 -1.51 12.64 10.63
C GLU A 286 -2.31 13.85 10.14
N HIS A 287 -1.95 14.37 8.97
CA HIS A 287 -2.59 15.55 8.39
C HIS A 287 -4.06 15.32 8.04
N CYS A 288 -4.42 14.15 7.51
CA CYS A 288 -5.80 13.88 7.10
C CYS A 288 -6.80 13.89 8.26
N LYS A 289 -6.35 13.86 9.52
CA LYS A 289 -7.24 13.98 10.69
C LYS A 289 -7.95 15.33 10.75
N GLN A 290 -7.44 16.35 10.05
CA GLN A 290 -8.08 17.66 9.90
C GLN A 290 -9.36 17.61 9.03
N PHE A 291 -9.51 16.58 8.19
CA PHE A 291 -10.72 16.38 7.38
C PHE A 291 -11.78 15.68 8.22
N ASP A 292 -12.75 16.45 8.68
CA ASP A 292 -13.87 15.96 9.48
C ASP A 292 -14.92 15.27 8.61
N ILE A 293 -14.67 13.99 8.30
CA ILE A 293 -15.59 13.11 7.55
C ILE A 293 -15.97 11.89 8.37
N PHE A 294 -14.99 11.34 9.08
CA PHE A 294 -15.11 10.13 9.88
C PHE A 294 -14.93 10.46 11.37
N PRO A 295 -15.36 9.58 12.29
CA PRO A 295 -14.94 9.62 13.68
C PRO A 295 -13.42 9.74 13.81
N SER A 296 -12.96 10.53 14.78
CA SER A 296 -11.57 10.98 14.92
C SER A 296 -10.52 9.85 14.87
N GLU A 297 -10.85 8.71 15.44
CA GLU A 297 -10.05 7.49 15.56
C GLU A 297 -9.98 6.68 14.25
N GLU A 298 -10.90 6.91 13.31
CA GLU A 298 -10.92 6.24 12.02
C GLU A 298 -10.28 7.06 10.88
N ARG A 299 -10.00 8.34 11.12
CA ARG A 299 -9.47 9.27 10.12
C ARG A 299 -8.07 8.83 9.69
N THR A 300 -8.01 8.25 8.50
CA THR A 300 -6.78 7.80 7.85
C THR A 300 -6.91 8.07 6.35
N TYR A 301 -5.79 8.31 5.68
CA TYR A 301 -5.79 8.82 4.30
C TYR A 301 -6.54 7.90 3.33
N HIS A 302 -6.41 6.58 3.51
CA HIS A 302 -7.09 5.61 2.65
C HIS A 302 -8.63 5.66 2.76
N LYS A 303 -9.18 6.29 3.80
CA LYS A 303 -10.64 6.44 4.00
C LYS A 303 -11.26 7.48 3.09
N PHE A 304 -10.48 8.41 2.53
CA PHE A 304 -10.99 9.30 1.48
C PHE A 304 -11.58 8.52 0.30
N ARG A 305 -11.00 7.36 -0.03
CA ARG A 305 -11.56 6.45 -1.04
C ARG A 305 -12.92 5.88 -0.65
N ALA A 306 -13.13 5.59 0.63
CA ALA A 306 -14.42 5.12 1.13
C ALA A 306 -15.48 6.23 1.04
N ALA A 307 -15.13 7.44 1.50
CA ALA A 307 -15.98 8.62 1.42
C ALA A 307 -16.36 8.91 -0.04
N TYR A 308 -15.35 9.08 -0.91
CA TYR A 308 -15.51 9.26 -2.34
C TYR A 308 -16.48 8.24 -2.94
N PHE A 309 -16.27 6.96 -2.66
CA PHE A 309 -17.01 5.90 -3.32
C PHE A 309 -18.48 5.89 -2.90
N ARG A 310 -18.78 6.09 -1.61
CA ARG A 310 -20.17 6.20 -1.12
C ARG A 310 -20.86 7.41 -1.71
N THR A 311 -20.16 8.52 -1.80
CA THR A 311 -20.67 9.76 -2.39
C THR A 311 -20.92 9.60 -3.90
N ALA A 312 -20.03 8.93 -4.62
CA ALA A 312 -20.19 8.65 -6.04
C ALA A 312 -21.40 7.74 -6.32
N ILE A 313 -21.70 6.79 -5.42
CA ILE A 313 -22.92 5.96 -5.51
C ILE A 313 -24.17 6.84 -5.31
N VAL A 314 -24.19 7.68 -4.27
CA VAL A 314 -25.35 8.56 -4.00
C VAL A 314 -25.62 9.54 -5.14
N ASN A 315 -24.56 9.99 -5.83
CA ASN A 315 -24.66 10.91 -6.96
C ASN A 315 -25.10 10.24 -8.28
N ASP A 316 -25.09 8.90 -8.37
CA ASP A 316 -25.53 8.15 -9.55
C ASP A 316 -26.82 7.38 -9.23
N SER A 317 -27.96 7.91 -9.66
CA SER A 317 -29.28 7.33 -9.42
C SER A 317 -29.48 5.93 -10.02
N ASN A 318 -28.58 5.48 -10.91
CA ASN A 318 -28.65 4.16 -11.53
C ASN A 318 -27.90 3.09 -10.74
N VAL A 319 -27.22 3.45 -9.65
CA VAL A 319 -26.42 2.53 -8.85
C VAL A 319 -27.17 2.17 -7.58
N ASP A 320 -27.37 0.88 -7.36
CA ASP A 320 -27.94 0.39 -6.10
C ASP A 320 -26.95 0.69 -4.94
N PRO A 321 -27.40 1.37 -3.85
CA PRO A 321 -26.56 1.68 -2.69
C PRO A 321 -25.96 0.48 -1.96
N TYR A 322 -26.40 -0.74 -2.27
CA TYR A 322 -26.01 -1.99 -1.63
C TYR A 322 -25.59 -3.09 -2.62
N ASP A 323 -25.88 -2.92 -3.92
CA ASP A 323 -25.32 -3.70 -5.02
C ASP A 323 -24.53 -2.83 -6.01
N PHE A 324 -23.30 -2.48 -5.60
CA PHE A 324 -22.43 -1.56 -6.33
C PHE A 324 -21.13 -2.22 -6.81
N THR A 325 -21.08 -3.55 -6.90
CA THR A 325 -19.83 -4.27 -7.22
C THR A 325 -19.30 -3.90 -8.60
N ASP A 326 -20.16 -3.85 -9.61
CA ASP A 326 -19.76 -3.48 -10.97
C ASP A 326 -19.46 -1.99 -11.10
N PHE A 327 -20.18 -1.15 -10.37
CA PHE A 327 -19.85 0.27 -10.25
C PHE A 327 -18.46 0.47 -9.64
N ALA A 328 -18.13 -0.28 -8.58
CA ALA A 328 -16.80 -0.28 -7.97
C ALA A 328 -15.72 -0.70 -8.97
N LYS A 329 -15.93 -1.78 -9.75
CA LYS A 329 -14.97 -2.18 -10.79
C LYS A 329 -14.72 -1.05 -11.79
N LYS A 330 -15.78 -0.33 -12.21
CA LYS A 330 -15.70 0.78 -13.15
C LYS A 330 -14.96 1.99 -12.58
N VAL A 331 -15.33 2.47 -11.39
CA VAL A 331 -14.80 3.73 -10.85
C VAL A 331 -13.54 3.54 -10.01
N LEU A 332 -13.42 2.44 -9.28
CA LEU A 332 -12.29 2.13 -8.40
C LEU A 332 -11.22 1.27 -9.08
N GLY A 333 -11.55 0.58 -10.18
CA GLY A 333 -10.66 -0.41 -10.81
C GLY A 333 -10.33 -1.57 -9.87
N ASP A 334 -11.21 -1.85 -8.91
CA ASP A 334 -11.04 -2.91 -7.90
C ASP A 334 -11.92 -4.10 -8.28
N ASP A 335 -11.36 -5.31 -8.25
CA ASP A 335 -12.05 -6.57 -8.51
C ASP A 335 -12.22 -7.42 -7.25
N ASP A 336 -11.69 -6.96 -6.12
CA ASP A 336 -11.74 -7.65 -4.84
C ASP A 336 -13.04 -7.31 -4.09
N GLU A 337 -14.02 -8.20 -4.18
CA GLU A 337 -15.32 -8.07 -3.51
C GLU A 337 -15.19 -7.85 -2.00
N ASN A 338 -14.17 -8.40 -1.35
CA ASN A 338 -13.99 -8.19 0.10
C ASN A 338 -13.64 -6.73 0.40
N THR A 339 -12.75 -6.14 -0.41
CA THR A 339 -12.42 -4.71 -0.31
C THR A 339 -13.66 -3.86 -0.63
N ILE A 340 -14.37 -4.17 -1.71
CA ILE A 340 -15.56 -3.42 -2.14
C ILE A 340 -16.64 -3.45 -1.06
N ASN A 341 -16.96 -4.63 -0.54
CA ASN A 341 -17.97 -4.79 0.50
C ASN A 341 -17.56 -4.15 1.83
N SER A 342 -16.27 -3.85 2.07
CA SER A 342 -15.87 -3.11 3.28
C SER A 342 -16.43 -1.69 3.32
N TYR A 343 -16.74 -1.10 2.15
CA TYR A 343 -17.34 0.24 2.06
C TYR A 343 -18.82 0.28 2.48
N LYS A 344 -19.50 -0.88 2.58
CA LYS A 344 -20.88 -0.97 3.13
C LYS A 344 -21.00 -0.52 4.58
N ARG A 345 -19.87 -0.35 5.28
CA ARG A 345 -19.82 0.19 6.63
C ARG A 345 -20.27 1.66 6.72
N TYR A 346 -20.18 2.42 5.64
CA TYR A 346 -20.38 3.87 5.68
C TYR A 346 -21.67 4.29 4.98
N GLU A 347 -22.39 5.24 5.59
CA GLU A 347 -23.60 5.85 5.03
C GLU A 347 -23.44 7.36 4.98
N ILE A 348 -23.91 7.98 3.89
CA ILE A 348 -23.86 9.44 3.77
C ILE A 348 -24.96 10.05 4.62
N LYS A 349 -24.60 10.98 5.51
CA LYS A 349 -25.55 11.76 6.30
C LYS A 349 -26.56 12.45 5.39
N LYS A 350 -27.84 12.41 5.77
CA LYS A 350 -28.89 13.11 5.03
C LYS A 350 -28.56 14.60 4.91
N ASN A 351 -28.72 15.15 3.70
CA ASN A 351 -28.39 16.54 3.35
C ASN A 351 -26.90 16.90 3.36
N SER A 352 -25.99 15.92 3.49
CA SER A 352 -24.57 16.17 3.28
C SER A 352 -24.32 16.65 1.86
N VAL A 353 -23.43 17.62 1.68
CA VAL A 353 -22.98 18.02 0.34
C VAL A 353 -22.15 16.87 -0.23
N THR A 354 -22.55 16.36 -1.39
CA THR A 354 -21.92 15.21 -2.05
C THR A 354 -21.12 15.60 -3.30
N ARG A 355 -21.26 16.84 -3.76
CA ARG A 355 -20.53 17.39 -4.90
C ARG A 355 -20.60 18.91 -4.84
N ILE A 356 -19.51 19.58 -5.20
CA ILE A 356 -19.46 21.05 -5.36
C ILE A 356 -19.16 21.37 -6.81
#